data_AF-A0A849WRC5-F1
#
_entry.id   AF-A0A849WRC5-F1
#
_cell.length_a   1.000
_cell.length_b   1.000
_cell.length_c   1.000
_cell.angle_alpha   90.00
_cell.angle_beta   90.00
_cell.angle_gamma   90.00
#
_symmetry.space_group_name_H-M   'P 1'
#
loop_
_entity.id
_entity.type
_entity.pdbx_description
1 polymer ?
#
loop_
_entity_poly.entity_id
_entity_poly.type
_entity_poly.pdbx_seq_one_letter_code
_entity_poly.pdbx_strand_id
1 'polypeptide(L)'
;MKLTNHHLEVIVNKVLKSWKDQNIIQFKTDEKKVQSRMLEALKVDLQKEIDLEKEVNKMLDDLERSNSGQFQRFKMYPMLKQKLAKEKKVIL
;
A
#
# COMPACT_ATOMS: atom_id res chain seq x y z
N MET A 1 -2.39 10.39 1.41
CA MET A 1 -2.29 10.89 0.02
C MET A 1 -2.91 9.85 -0.89
N LYS A 2 -3.90 10.20 -1.73
CA LYS A 2 -4.44 9.25 -2.72
C LYS A 2 -3.52 9.25 -3.93
N LEU A 3 -2.67 8.22 -4.06
CA LEU A 3 -1.87 8.01 -5.26
C LEU A 3 -2.81 7.75 -6.44
N THR A 4 -2.70 8.55 -7.50
CA THR A 4 -3.45 8.33 -8.75
C THR A 4 -2.71 7.33 -9.64
N ASN A 5 -3.45 6.67 -10.54
CA ASN A 5 -2.85 5.72 -11.50
C ASN A 5 -1.69 6.34 -12.30
N HIS A 6 -1.81 7.63 -12.66
CA HIS A 6 -0.76 8.35 -13.36
C HIS A 6 0.53 8.47 -12.53
N HIS A 7 0.44 8.70 -11.22
CA HIS A 7 1.62 8.73 -10.35
C HIS A 7 2.31 7.37 -10.27
N LEU A 8 1.54 6.27 -10.24
CA LEU A 8 2.09 4.92 -10.26
C LEU A 8 2.85 4.64 -11.57
N GLU A 9 2.29 5.06 -12.71
CA GLU A 9 2.95 4.96 -14.03
C GLU A 9 4.26 5.75 -14.09
N VAL A 10 4.28 6.97 -13.56
CA VAL A 10 5.50 7.79 -13.51
C VAL A 10 6.57 7.13 -12.63
N ILE A 11 6.20 6.54 -11.50
CA ILE A 11 7.13 5.83 -10.61
C ILE A 11 7.72 4.62 -11.32
N VAL A 12 6.88 3.76 -11.91
CA VAL A 12 7.34 2.56 -12.63
C VAL A 12 8.29 2.93 -13.77
N ASN A 13 7.96 3.98 -14.54
CA ASN A 13 8.80 4.44 -15.64
C ASN A 13 10.16 4.96 -15.17
N LYS A 14 10.20 5.72 -14.07
CA LYS A 14 11.47 6.20 -13.50
C LYS A 14 12.34 5.05 -13.00
N VAL A 15 11.74 4.07 -12.33
CA VAL A 15 12.46 2.89 -11.82
C VAL A 15 13.00 2.05 -12.98
N LEU A 16 12.17 1.74 -13.97
CA LEU A 16 12.59 1.01 -15.18
C LEU A 16 13.72 1.73 -15.92
N LYS A 17 13.60 3.05 -16.09
CA LYS A 17 14.64 3.85 -16.72
C LYS A 17 15.94 3.81 -15.93
N SER A 18 15.90 4.00 -14.61
CA SER A 18 17.09 3.93 -13.75
C SER A 18 17.76 2.56 -13.80
N TRP A 19 17.00 1.47 -13.81
CA TRP A 19 17.56 0.13 -13.90
C TRP A 19 18.15 -0.18 -15.28
N LYS A 20 17.59 0.38 -16.35
CA LYS A 20 18.12 0.31 -17.71
C LYS A 20 19.43 1.10 -17.83
N ASP A 21 19.46 2.33 -17.31
CA ASP A 21 20.63 3.20 -17.33
C ASP A 21 21.81 2.60 -16.54
N GLN A 22 21.52 1.87 -15.45
CA GLN A 22 22.52 1.17 -14.64
C GLN A 22 22.88 -0.23 -15.17
N ASN A 23 22.31 -0.68 -16.29
CA ASN A 23 22.48 -2.04 -16.84
C ASN A 23 22.22 -3.18 -15.83
N ILE A 24 21.30 -2.97 -14.88
CA ILE A 24 20.98 -3.97 -13.84
C ILE A 24 19.99 -5.01 -14.35
N ILE A 25 19.21 -4.68 -15.38
CA ILE A 25 18.13 -5.53 -15.88
C ILE A 25 18.33 -5.88 -17.36
N GLN A 26 18.12 -7.16 -17.68
CA GLN A 26 17.99 -7.64 -19.05
C GLN A 26 16.55 -8.14 -19.24
N PHE A 27 15.82 -7.50 -20.15
CA PHE A 27 14.44 -7.88 -20.43
C PHE A 27 14.40 -9.20 -21.20
N LYS A 28 13.77 -10.23 -20.61
CA LYS A 28 13.49 -11.52 -21.27
C LYS A 28 12.19 -11.50 -22.09
N THR A 29 11.50 -10.37 -22.14
CA THR A 29 10.16 -10.18 -22.69
C THR A 29 9.96 -8.70 -23.01
N ASP A 30 8.93 -8.37 -23.80
CA ASP A 30 8.55 -6.99 -24.11
C ASP A 30 8.47 -6.08 -22.87
N GLU A 31 9.07 -4.89 -22.99
CA GLU A 31 9.14 -3.86 -21.94
C GLU A 31 7.74 -3.47 -21.43
N LYS A 32 6.74 -3.44 -22.32
CA LYS A 32 5.35 -3.12 -21.94
C LYS A 32 4.75 -4.16 -21.00
N LYS A 33 5.04 -5.45 -21.21
CA LYS A 33 4.53 -6.52 -20.32
C LYS A 33 5.15 -6.41 -18.92
N VAL A 34 6.43 -6.05 -18.83
CA VAL A 34 7.12 -5.86 -17.56
C VAL A 34 6.57 -4.64 -16.83
N GLN A 35 6.39 -3.53 -17.53
CA GLN A 35 5.78 -2.31 -17.01
C GLN A 35 4.37 -2.56 -16.47
N SER A 36 3.51 -3.24 -17.24
CA SER A 36 2.16 -3.62 -16.80
C SER A 36 2.20 -4.48 -15.54
N ARG A 37 3.11 -5.45 -15.46
CA ARG A 37 3.22 -6.32 -14.29
C ARG A 37 3.67 -5.56 -13.03
N MET A 38 4.58 -4.61 -13.18
CA MET A 38 5.00 -3.73 -12.08
C MET A 38 3.85 -2.85 -11.60
N LEU A 39 3.07 -2.29 -12.54
CA LEU A 39 1.89 -1.50 -12.20
C LEU A 39 0.84 -2.32 -11.46
N GLU A 40 0.58 -3.55 -11.89
CA GLU A 40 -0.32 -4.47 -11.20
C GLU A 40 0.15 -4.75 -9.77
N ALA A 41 1.43 -5.08 -9.59
CA ALA A 41 2.00 -5.36 -8.26
C ALA A 41 1.82 -4.16 -7.32
N LEU A 42 2.16 -2.96 -7.77
CA LEU A 42 1.98 -1.73 -7.00
C LEU A 42 0.51 -1.44 -6.68
N LYS A 43 -0.41 -1.66 -7.64
CA LYS A 43 -1.84 -1.47 -7.42
C LYS A 43 -2.37 -2.45 -6.37
N VAL A 44 -1.94 -3.71 -6.43
CA VAL A 44 -2.32 -4.74 -5.46
C VAL A 44 -1.83 -4.37 -4.06
N ASP A 45 -0.59 -3.91 -3.92
CA ASP A 45 -0.05 -3.52 -2.62
C ASP A 45 -0.72 -2.25 -2.07
N LEU A 46 -0.96 -1.25 -2.93
CA LEU A 46 -1.73 -0.06 -2.54
C LEU A 46 -3.16 -0.41 -2.09
N GLN A 47 -3.80 -1.36 -2.78
CA GLN A 47 -5.13 -1.83 -2.42
C GLN A 47 -5.14 -2.52 -1.06
N LYS A 48 -4.13 -3.35 -0.76
CA LYS A 48 -3.98 -3.96 0.58
C LYS A 48 -3.85 -2.91 1.67
N GLU A 49 -3.11 -1.82 1.43
CA GLU A 49 -2.99 -0.73 2.40
C GLU A 49 -4.35 -0.03 2.61
N ILE A 50 -5.09 0.25 1.54
CA ILE A 50 -6.42 0.86 1.63
C ILE A 50 -7.39 -0.04 2.41
N ASP A 51 -7.37 -1.35 2.14
CA ASP A 51 -8.24 -2.31 2.81
C ASP A 51 -7.88 -2.47 4.29
N LEU A 52 -6.58 -2.42 4.61
CA LEU A 52 -6.09 -2.36 5.99
C LEU A 52 -6.63 -1.11 6.71
N GLU A 53 -6.58 0.07 6.08
CA GLU A 53 -7.11 1.29 6.70
C GLU A 53 -8.62 1.23 6.94
N LYS A 54 -9.39 0.66 6.00
CA LYS A 54 -10.83 0.46 6.18
C LYS A 54 -11.13 -0.45 7.37
N GLU A 55 -10.38 -1.52 7.50
CA GLU A 55 -10.55 -2.49 8.59
C GLU A 55 -10.15 -1.91 9.95
N VAL A 56 -9.05 -1.18 10.01
CA VAL A 56 -8.62 -0.44 11.23
C VAL A 56 -9.74 0.52 11.66
N ASN A 57 -10.31 1.29 10.72
CA ASN A 57 -11.39 2.22 11.03
C ASN A 57 -12.64 1.50 11.52
N LYS A 58 -13.02 0.39 10.89
CA LYS A 58 -14.16 -0.42 11.35
C LYS A 58 -13.96 -0.95 12.76
N MET A 59 -12.78 -1.50 13.06
CA MET A 59 -12.44 -1.97 14.42
C MET A 59 -12.47 -0.83 15.44
N LEU A 60 -12.00 0.36 15.08
CA LEU A 60 -12.07 1.53 15.96
C LEU A 60 -13.52 1.94 16.23
N ASP A 61 -14.36 1.98 15.20
CA ASP A 61 -15.77 2.35 15.34
C ASP A 61 -16.53 1.37 16.24
N ASP A 62 -16.24 0.07 16.12
CA ASP A 62 -16.82 -0.97 16.97
C ASP A 62 -16.35 -0.83 18.44
N LEU A 63 -15.06 -0.59 18.67
CA LEU A 63 -14.50 -0.36 20.00
C LEU A 63 -15.03 0.93 20.66
N GLU A 64 -15.21 1.99 19.87
CA GLU A 64 -15.78 3.27 20.31
C GLU A 64 -17.22 3.10 20.79
N ARG A 65 -18.02 2.31 20.06
CA ARG A 65 -19.41 2.00 20.42
C ARG A 65 -19.50 1.15 21.70
N SER A 66 -18.57 0.23 21.92
CA SER A 66 -18.57 -0.65 23.10
C SER A 66 -17.97 -0.01 24.36
N ASN A 67 -17.15 1.04 24.25
CA ASN A 67 -16.47 1.69 25.38
C ASN A 67 -16.61 3.21 25.34
N SER A 68 -17.84 3.70 25.52
CA SER A 68 -18.15 5.13 25.61
C SER A 68 -17.65 5.74 26.94
N GLY A 69 -16.44 6.27 26.95
CA GLY A 69 -15.95 7.08 28.08
C GLY A 69 -14.44 7.32 28.16
N GLN A 70 -13.61 6.41 27.62
CA GLN A 70 -12.14 6.54 27.65
C GLN A 70 -11.47 6.22 26.31
N PHE A 71 -12.24 6.14 25.22
CA PHE A 71 -11.71 5.73 23.92
C PHE A 71 -10.86 6.82 23.26
N GLN A 72 -9.55 6.62 23.23
CA GLN A 72 -8.59 7.55 22.58
C GLN A 72 -8.30 7.10 21.15
N ARG A 73 -9.23 7.36 20.22
CA ARG A 73 -9.16 6.97 18.80
C ARG A 73 -7.81 7.30 18.16
N PHE A 74 -7.28 8.50 18.42
CA PHE A 74 -6.00 8.96 17.85
C PHE A 74 -4.80 8.11 18.28
N LYS A 75 -4.78 7.57 19.50
CA LYS A 75 -3.70 6.68 19.97
C LYS A 75 -3.92 5.24 19.55
N MET A 76 -5.18 4.80 19.51
CA MET A 76 -5.55 3.44 19.14
C MET A 76 -5.35 3.16 17.64
N TYR A 77 -5.57 4.16 16.79
CA TYR A 77 -5.39 4.04 15.34
C TYR A 77 -3.99 3.55 14.91
N PRO A 78 -2.88 4.22 15.28
CA PRO A 78 -1.55 3.78 14.88
C PRO A 78 -1.19 2.41 15.48
N MET A 79 -1.63 2.11 16.71
CA MET A 79 -1.40 0.80 17.34
C MET A 79 -2.11 -0.33 16.60
N LEU A 80 -3.40 -0.16 16.26
CA LEU A 80 -4.16 -1.14 15.50
C LEU A 80 -3.64 -1.28 14.07
N LYS A 81 -3.30 -0.17 13.40
CA LYS A 81 -2.72 -0.19 12.06
C LYS A 81 -1.41 -0.98 12.02
N GLN A 82 -0.51 -0.78 12.98
CA GLN A 82 0.73 -1.55 13.07
C GLN A 82 0.49 -3.03 13.37
N LYS A 83 -0.45 -3.35 14.27
CA LYS A 83 -0.76 -4.74 14.63
C LYS A 83 -1.34 -5.51 13.42
N LEU A 84 -2.35 -4.93 12.78
CA LEU A 84 -2.99 -5.53 11.60
C LEU A 84 -2.02 -5.62 10.41
N ALA A 85 -1.14 -4.64 10.22
CA ALA A 85 -0.12 -4.71 9.18
C ALA A 85 0.82 -5.91 9.38
N LYS A 86 1.27 -6.14 10.61
CA LYS A 86 2.11 -7.30 10.95
C LYS A 86 1.37 -8.63 10.72
N GLU A 87 0.12 -8.73 11.15
CA GLU A 87 -0.70 -9.94 10.96
C GLU A 87 -0.97 -10.24 9.49
N LYS A 88 -1.29 -9.21 8.70
CA LYS A 88 -1.58 -9.35 7.26
C LYS A 88 -0.34 -9.33 6.36
N LYS A 89 0.85 -9.23 6.95
CA LYS A 89 2.14 -9.11 6.24
C LYS A 89 2.11 -7.98 5.20
N VAL A 90 1.46 -6.86 5.56
CA VAL A 90 1.45 -5.64 4.76
C VAL A 90 2.62 -4.78 5.23
N ILE A 91 3.44 -4.32 4.28
CA ILE A 91 4.53 -3.39 4.56
C ILE A 91 3.92 -1.98 4.61
N LEU A 92 4.14 -1.28 5.72
CA LEU A 92 3.73 0.11 5.96
C LEU A 92 4.89 1.07 5.74
#